data_AF-A0A522B6P6-F1
#
_entry.id   AF-A0A522B6P6-F1
#
_cell.length_a   1.000
_cell.length_b   1.000
_cell.length_c   1.000
_cell.angle_alpha   90.00
_cell.angle_beta   90.00
_cell.angle_gamma   90.00
#
_symmetry.space_group_name_H-M   'P 1'
#
loop_
_entity.id
_entity.type
_entity.pdbx_description
1 polymer ?
#
loop_
_entity_poly.entity_id
_entity_poly.type
_entity_poly.pdbx_seq_one_letter_code
_entity_poly.pdbx_strand_id
1 'polypeptide(L)'
;MSATEVPSAPTDATATLADGRMDGFTVAPNGHVPDRRPAARASMRDESTDRTGSGVQPQPVPPSVEATACTAPQLRRFIKSRAYVPMHELRRRFGLSGEDDDVTGVEIDRDHRVFVGLPNREGNLLGELFRAGDVGYELSLDPISPIVVGVFPMRPIARG
;
A
#
# COMPACT_ATOMS: atom_id res chain seq x y z
N MET A 1 -37.38 14.81 49.40
CA MET A 1 -36.55 13.59 49.28
C MET A 1 -37.50 12.42 49.16
N SER A 2 -37.78 11.97 47.94
CA SER A 2 -38.56 10.75 47.68
C SER A 2 -37.97 10.09 46.45
N ALA A 3 -37.60 8.82 46.62
CA ALA A 3 -36.82 8.02 45.70
C ALA A 3 -37.67 7.55 44.50
N THR A 4 -37.10 7.67 43.30
CA THR A 4 -37.63 7.04 42.08
C THR A 4 -36.96 5.68 41.93
N GLU A 5 -37.77 4.63 42.00
CA GLU A 5 -37.42 3.23 41.83
C GLU A 5 -37.13 2.92 40.35
N VAL A 6 -35.98 2.30 40.07
CA VAL A 6 -35.55 1.87 38.73
C VAL A 6 -35.69 0.35 38.65
N PRO A 7 -36.44 -0.23 37.69
CA PRO A 7 -36.51 -1.68 37.55
C PRO A 7 -35.30 -2.24 36.78
N SER A 8 -34.71 -3.28 37.38
CA SER A 8 -33.58 -4.09 36.91
C SER A 8 -33.87 -4.82 35.60
N ALA A 9 -32.90 -4.80 34.68
CA ALA A 9 -32.89 -5.63 33.48
C ALA A 9 -32.29 -7.03 33.80
N PRO A 10 -32.80 -8.12 33.18
CA PRO A 10 -32.28 -9.46 33.40
C PRO A 10 -30.96 -9.70 32.67
N THR A 11 -30.03 -10.33 33.40
CA THR A 11 -28.77 -10.88 32.93
C THR A 11 -29.02 -12.26 32.34
N ASP A 12 -28.88 -12.44 31.03
CA ASP A 12 -28.51 -13.75 30.46
C ASP A 12 -27.99 -13.61 29.03
N ALA A 13 -26.70 -13.85 28.85
CA ALA A 13 -26.10 -14.10 27.54
C ALA A 13 -24.97 -15.10 27.73
N THR A 14 -25.38 -16.35 27.86
CA THR A 14 -24.51 -17.52 27.78
C THR A 14 -23.98 -17.62 26.33
N ALA A 15 -22.74 -17.19 26.11
CA ALA A 15 -22.02 -17.45 24.85
C ALA A 15 -21.14 -18.70 25.02
N THR A 16 -21.64 -19.81 24.50
CA THR A 16 -20.95 -21.09 24.38
C THR A 16 -19.67 -20.94 23.54
N LEU A 17 -18.52 -21.21 24.17
CA LEU A 17 -17.27 -21.51 23.48
C LEU A 17 -17.45 -22.80 22.67
N ALA A 18 -17.36 -22.69 21.35
CA ALA A 18 -17.16 -23.83 20.46
C ALA A 18 -15.79 -23.68 19.78
N ASP A 19 -14.98 -24.66 20.13
CA ASP A 19 -13.63 -24.99 19.72
C ASP A 19 -13.57 -25.45 18.24
N GLY A 20 -12.37 -25.37 17.66
CA GLY A 20 -11.98 -26.17 16.50
C GLY A 20 -12.11 -25.51 15.14
N ARG A 21 -10.96 -25.11 14.56
CA ARG A 21 -10.19 -25.93 13.58
C ARG A 21 -9.36 -25.02 12.67
N MET A 22 -8.05 -25.00 12.91
CA MET A 22 -7.07 -24.51 11.96
C MET A 22 -6.87 -25.57 10.88
N ASP A 23 -7.20 -25.26 9.63
CA ASP A 23 -6.83 -26.08 8.48
C ASP A 23 -5.94 -25.27 7.53
N GLY A 24 -4.66 -25.68 7.43
CA GLY A 24 -3.98 -25.80 6.15
C GLY A 24 -3.16 -24.62 5.61
N PHE A 25 -2.07 -24.24 6.29
CA PHE A 25 -0.95 -23.57 5.62
C PHE A 25 -0.01 -24.63 5.04
N THR A 26 -0.25 -25.08 3.81
CA THR A 26 0.66 -25.97 3.08
C THR A 26 1.78 -25.15 2.47
N VAL A 27 2.96 -25.23 3.08
CA VAL A 27 4.23 -24.78 2.51
C VAL A 27 4.62 -25.75 1.38
N ALA A 28 4.72 -25.25 0.16
CA ALA A 28 5.24 -26.03 -0.96
C ALA A 28 6.75 -26.27 -0.79
N PRO A 29 7.25 -27.51 -0.99
CA PRO A 29 8.67 -27.82 -0.88
C PRO A 29 9.45 -27.41 -2.14
N ASN A 30 10.68 -26.93 -1.91
CA ASN A 30 11.70 -26.53 -2.85
C ASN A 30 11.78 -27.38 -4.14
N GLY A 31 11.54 -26.74 -5.29
CA GLY A 31 11.74 -27.30 -6.63
C GLY A 31 12.97 -26.72 -7.32
N HIS A 32 14.08 -27.44 -7.21
CA HIS A 32 15.13 -27.69 -8.22
C HIS A 32 15.51 -26.58 -9.22
N VAL A 33 16.72 -26.01 -9.03
CA VAL A 33 17.47 -25.26 -10.05
C VAL A 33 18.28 -26.25 -10.90
N PRO A 34 18.07 -26.34 -12.22
CA PRO A 34 19.00 -27.09 -13.07
C PRO A 34 20.26 -26.26 -13.37
N ASP A 35 21.37 -26.78 -12.88
CA ASP A 35 22.74 -26.45 -13.28
C ASP A 35 22.91 -26.66 -14.80
N ARG A 36 23.38 -25.62 -15.50
CA ARG A 36 23.84 -25.72 -16.89
C ARG A 36 25.13 -24.93 -17.05
N ARG A 37 26.24 -25.53 -16.63
CA ARG A 37 27.54 -25.32 -17.29
C ARG A 37 27.56 -26.04 -18.63
N PRO A 38 28.24 -25.46 -19.64
CA PRO A 38 29.40 -26.17 -20.16
C PRO A 38 30.63 -25.28 -20.40
N ALA A 39 31.75 -25.91 -20.04
CA ALA A 39 33.11 -25.86 -20.56
C ALA A 39 33.59 -24.70 -21.45
N ALA A 40 34.69 -24.13 -20.94
CA ALA A 40 35.77 -23.40 -21.61
C ALA A 40 36.08 -23.81 -23.06
N ARG A 41 36.34 -22.79 -23.89
CA ARG A 41 37.31 -22.87 -24.98
C ARG A 41 38.21 -21.64 -24.95
N ALA A 42 39.49 -21.91 -24.74
CA ALA A 42 40.57 -20.95 -24.81
C ALA A 42 40.77 -20.49 -26.25
N SER A 43 41.00 -19.19 -26.43
CA SER A 43 41.78 -18.63 -27.53
C SER A 43 42.58 -17.45 -27.00
N MET A 44 43.87 -17.70 -26.84
CA MET A 44 44.90 -16.67 -26.73
C MET A 44 44.83 -15.75 -27.95
N ARG A 45 44.90 -14.43 -27.73
CA ARG A 45 45.73 -13.54 -28.53
C ARG A 45 46.22 -12.38 -27.67
N ASP A 46 47.53 -12.27 -27.72
CA ASP A 46 48.43 -11.26 -27.18
C ASP A 46 48.24 -9.95 -27.95
N GLU A 47 48.13 -8.81 -27.27
CA GLU A 47 48.84 -7.61 -27.70
C GLU A 47 48.92 -6.58 -26.56
N SER A 48 50.17 -6.28 -26.21
CA SER A 48 50.59 -5.29 -25.22
C SER A 48 50.72 -3.91 -25.84
N THR A 49 50.21 -2.86 -25.21
CA THR A 49 50.80 -1.49 -25.14
C THR A 49 49.94 -0.65 -24.18
N ASP A 50 50.41 -0.43 -22.95
CA ASP A 50 51.22 0.70 -22.51
C ASP A 50 50.45 2.05 -22.45
N ARG A 51 50.47 2.61 -21.23
CA ARG A 51 50.46 4.03 -20.87
C ARG A 51 49.15 4.86 -20.79
N THR A 52 48.91 5.29 -19.55
CA THR A 52 48.58 6.68 -19.12
C THR A 52 47.11 7.09 -19.09
N GLY A 53 46.66 7.47 -17.88
CA GLY A 53 45.53 8.38 -17.70
C GLY A 53 44.55 7.97 -16.60
N SER A 54 44.91 8.20 -15.34
CA SER A 54 43.97 8.16 -14.22
C SER A 54 43.06 9.39 -14.31
N GLY A 55 42.10 9.37 -15.22
CA GLY A 55 40.97 10.28 -15.24
C GLY A 55 39.85 9.65 -14.42
N VAL A 56 39.64 10.12 -13.19
CA VAL A 56 38.37 9.89 -12.47
C VAL A 56 37.31 10.64 -13.27
N GLN A 57 36.68 9.97 -14.23
CA GLN A 57 35.45 10.49 -14.83
C GLN A 57 34.40 10.54 -13.72
N PRO A 58 33.74 11.68 -13.48
CA PRO A 58 32.52 11.67 -12.69
C PRO A 58 31.53 10.76 -13.42
N GLN A 59 31.26 9.60 -12.83
CA GLN A 59 30.16 8.73 -13.24
C GLN A 59 28.91 9.63 -13.32
N PRO A 60 28.18 9.64 -14.45
CA PRO A 60 26.89 10.32 -14.49
C PRO A 60 26.02 9.67 -13.44
N VAL A 61 25.70 10.42 -12.38
CA VAL A 61 24.63 10.04 -11.46
C VAL A 61 23.42 9.74 -12.34
N PRO A 62 22.80 8.54 -12.24
CA PRO A 62 21.55 8.30 -12.96
C PRO A 62 20.61 9.44 -12.59
N PRO A 63 19.85 10.01 -13.55
CA PRO A 63 18.94 11.09 -13.22
C PRO A 63 18.09 10.61 -12.06
N SER A 64 18.20 11.30 -10.92
CA SER A 64 17.28 11.14 -9.80
C SER A 64 15.91 11.16 -10.43
N VAL A 65 15.25 10.00 -10.44
CA VAL A 65 13.98 9.81 -11.12
C VAL A 65 13.09 10.90 -10.57
N GLU A 66 12.85 11.95 -11.34
CA GLU A 66 11.90 13.00 -10.99
C GLU A 66 10.60 12.25 -10.74
N ALA A 67 10.26 12.10 -9.46
CA ALA A 67 9.18 11.26 -9.01
C ALA A 67 7.94 11.72 -9.76
N THR A 68 7.56 10.94 -10.76
CA THR A 68 6.53 11.32 -11.71
C THR A 68 5.24 11.40 -10.91
N ALA A 69 4.78 12.63 -10.67
CA ALA A 69 3.69 12.90 -9.76
C ALA A 69 2.46 12.06 -10.15
N CYS A 70 1.98 11.24 -9.23
CA CYS A 70 0.94 10.24 -9.50
C CYS A 70 -0.38 10.92 -9.93
N THR A 71 -1.10 10.37 -10.91
CA THR A 71 -2.40 10.92 -11.36
C THR A 71 -3.57 10.08 -10.86
N ALA A 72 -4.76 10.67 -10.72
CA ALA A 72 -5.96 9.93 -10.29
C ALA A 72 -6.29 8.70 -11.17
N PRO A 73 -6.19 8.75 -12.52
CA PRO A 73 -6.37 7.56 -13.35
C PRO A 73 -5.34 6.46 -13.09
N GLN A 74 -4.09 6.81 -12.76
CA GLN A 74 -3.05 5.86 -12.43
C GLN A 74 -3.32 5.19 -11.06
N LEU A 75 -3.68 5.97 -10.04
CA LEU A 75 -4.12 5.44 -8.73
C LEU A 75 -5.28 4.48 -8.92
N ARG A 76 -6.34 4.93 -9.60
CA ARG A 76 -7.54 4.13 -9.84
C ARG A 76 -7.23 2.83 -10.56
N ARG A 77 -6.41 2.87 -11.62
CA ARG A 77 -6.03 1.66 -12.38
C ARG A 77 -5.24 0.69 -11.52
N PHE A 78 -4.31 1.18 -10.70
CA PHE A 78 -3.51 0.36 -9.81
C PHE A 78 -4.37 -0.34 -8.75
N ILE A 79 -5.27 0.41 -8.11
CA ILE A 79 -6.19 -0.12 -7.10
C ILE A 79 -7.15 -1.13 -7.73
N LYS A 80 -7.73 -0.84 -8.90
CA LYS A 80 -8.64 -1.75 -9.62
C LYS A 80 -7.99 -3.07 -10.07
N SER A 81 -6.66 -3.18 -10.08
CA SER A 81 -5.96 -4.41 -10.43
C SER A 81 -5.75 -5.37 -9.25
N ARG A 82 -6.10 -4.98 -8.02
CA ARG A 82 -5.90 -5.76 -6.79
C ARG A 82 -7.21 -5.89 -6.03
N ALA A 83 -7.31 -6.94 -5.20
CA ALA A 83 -8.42 -7.09 -4.28
C ALA A 83 -8.36 -6.08 -3.13
N TYR A 84 -7.15 -5.73 -2.69
CA TYR A 84 -6.87 -4.81 -1.60
C TYR A 84 -5.46 -4.21 -1.77
N VAL A 85 -5.28 -2.97 -1.31
CA VAL A 85 -4.01 -2.24 -1.35
C VAL A 85 -3.80 -1.52 -0.02
N PRO A 86 -2.82 -1.94 0.80
CA PRO A 86 -2.39 -1.19 1.97
C PRO A 86 -1.82 0.19 1.60
N MET A 87 -1.94 1.18 2.49
CA MET A 87 -1.43 2.53 2.21
C MET A 87 0.07 2.57 1.86
N HIS A 88 0.89 1.76 2.53
CA HIS A 88 2.33 1.68 2.28
C HIS A 88 2.67 1.18 0.87
N GLU A 89 1.80 0.38 0.24
CA GLU A 89 2.01 -0.06 -1.14
C GLU A 89 1.84 1.07 -2.15
N LEU A 90 0.90 2.00 -1.92
CA LEU A 90 0.70 3.16 -2.79
C LEU A 90 1.95 4.07 -2.76
N ARG A 91 2.47 4.34 -1.56
CA ARG A 91 3.68 5.14 -1.37
C ARG A 91 4.86 4.57 -2.13
N ARG A 92 5.13 3.27 -1.91
CA ARG A 92 6.22 2.55 -2.57
C ARG A 92 6.04 2.49 -4.09
N ARG A 93 4.81 2.27 -4.58
CA ARG A 93 4.55 2.07 -6.01
C ARG A 93 4.78 3.32 -6.83
N PHE A 94 4.37 4.47 -6.31
CA PHE A 94 4.40 5.72 -7.05
C PHE A 94 5.61 6.60 -6.70
N GLY A 95 6.46 6.15 -5.76
CA GLY A 95 7.66 6.88 -5.36
C GLY A 95 7.32 8.29 -4.90
N LEU A 96 6.29 8.41 -4.05
CA LEU A 96 5.72 9.72 -3.71
C LEU A 96 6.76 10.58 -2.99
N SER A 97 6.99 11.79 -3.50
CA SER A 97 7.88 12.79 -2.91
C SER A 97 7.27 13.34 -1.62
N GLY A 98 7.51 12.66 -0.50
CA GLY A 98 7.02 13.05 0.81
C GLY A 98 7.74 12.31 1.94
N GLU A 99 7.62 12.83 3.17
CA GLU A 99 8.21 12.18 4.34
C GLU A 99 7.39 10.95 4.75
N ASP A 100 8.04 9.95 5.35
CA ASP A 100 7.42 8.69 5.77
C ASP A 100 6.17 8.87 6.65
N ASP A 101 6.05 10.02 7.33
CA ASP A 101 4.95 10.35 8.22
C ASP A 101 3.92 11.34 7.64
N ASP A 102 3.97 11.62 6.33
CA ASP A 102 2.99 12.50 5.69
C ASP A 102 1.55 11.97 5.83
N VAL A 103 0.68 12.81 6.38
CA VAL A 103 -0.74 12.54 6.57
C VAL A 103 -1.58 13.70 6.03
N THR A 104 -2.58 13.37 5.22
CA THR A 104 -3.53 14.32 4.64
C THR A 104 -4.93 14.02 5.15
N GLY A 105 -5.56 15.01 5.78
CA GLY A 105 -6.97 14.94 6.16
C GLY A 105 -7.88 15.27 4.98
N VAL A 106 -8.73 14.32 4.58
CA VAL A 106 -9.63 14.39 3.42
C VAL A 106 -11.08 14.43 3.90
N GLU A 107 -11.82 15.46 3.50
CA GLU A 107 -13.26 15.58 3.78
C GLU A 107 -14.08 14.70 2.82
N ILE A 108 -14.67 13.60 3.25
CA ILE A 108 -15.48 12.72 2.39
C ILE A 108 -16.88 13.31 2.19
N ASP A 109 -17.52 13.68 3.29
CA ASP A 109 -18.83 14.33 3.37
C ASP A 109 -18.77 15.46 4.42
N ARG A 110 -19.89 16.18 4.63
CA ARG A 110 -19.92 17.38 5.50
C ARG A 110 -19.38 17.19 6.92
N ASP A 111 -19.60 16.02 7.50
CA ASP A 111 -19.23 15.70 8.88
C ASP A 111 -18.25 14.52 8.98
N HIS A 112 -17.68 14.08 7.86
CA HIS A 112 -16.84 12.90 7.80
C HIS A 112 -15.49 13.21 7.16
N ARG A 113 -14.49 13.40 8.02
CA ARG A 113 -13.09 13.56 7.65
C ARG A 113 -12.33 12.27 7.93
N VAL A 114 -11.49 11.84 6.99
CA VAL A 114 -10.58 10.70 7.15
C VAL A 114 -9.13 11.12 6.95
N PHE A 115 -8.20 10.42 7.59
CA PHE A 115 -6.77 10.72 7.50
C PHE A 115 -6.05 9.68 6.65
N VAL A 116 -5.38 10.14 5.60
CA VAL A 116 -4.69 9.30 4.62
C VAL A 116 -3.20 9.49 4.79
N GLY A 117 -2.45 8.40 5.01
CA GLY A 117 -0.98 8.41 5.12
C GLY A 117 -0.26 8.63 3.78
N LEU A 118 -0.63 9.68 3.05
CA LEU A 118 -0.04 10.13 1.79
C LEU A 118 0.19 11.65 1.83
N PRO A 119 1.14 12.17 1.03
CA PRO A 119 1.33 13.61 0.85
C PRO A 119 0.06 14.31 0.34
N ASN A 120 -0.04 15.62 0.57
CA ASN A 120 -1.25 16.42 0.34
C ASN A 120 -1.86 16.21 -1.05
N ARG A 121 -1.03 16.24 -2.08
CA ARG A 121 -1.45 16.11 -3.46
C ARG A 121 -2.12 14.76 -3.72
N GLU A 122 -1.48 13.66 -3.36
CA GLU A 122 -2.00 12.31 -3.58
C GLU A 122 -3.15 11.96 -2.65
N GLY A 123 -3.13 12.46 -1.41
CA GLY A 123 -4.25 12.37 -0.49
C GLY A 123 -5.52 12.99 -1.08
N ASN A 124 -5.41 14.17 -1.69
CA ASN A 124 -6.54 14.83 -2.35
C ASN A 124 -7.05 14.05 -3.56
N LEU A 125 -6.15 13.54 -4.42
CA LEU A 125 -6.53 12.70 -5.57
C LEU A 125 -7.26 11.42 -5.12
N LEU A 126 -6.78 10.80 -4.05
CA LEU A 126 -7.43 9.62 -3.49
C LEU A 126 -8.81 9.98 -2.91
N GLY A 127 -8.93 11.14 -2.26
CA GLY A 127 -10.20 11.69 -1.79
C GLY A 127 -11.24 11.91 -2.89
N GLU A 128 -10.83 12.36 -4.08
CA GLU A 128 -11.72 12.45 -5.24
C GLU A 128 -12.27 11.08 -5.63
N LEU A 129 -11.43 10.04 -5.63
CA LEU A 129 -11.84 8.67 -5.96
C LEU A 129 -12.80 8.09 -4.92
N PHE A 130 -12.62 8.41 -3.65
CA PHE A 130 -13.52 8.03 -2.57
C PHE A 130 -14.91 8.65 -2.74
N ARG A 131 -14.97 9.98 -2.97
CA ARG A 131 -16.25 10.70 -3.18
C ARG A 131 -16.98 10.23 -4.43
N ALA A 132 -16.23 9.93 -5.50
CA ALA A 132 -16.77 9.36 -6.73
C ALA A 132 -17.32 7.94 -6.55
N GLY A 133 -16.97 7.24 -5.46
CA GLY A 133 -17.32 5.83 -5.23
C GLY A 133 -16.59 4.87 -6.17
N ASP A 134 -15.47 5.31 -6.78
CA ASP A 134 -14.63 4.48 -7.65
C ASP A 134 -13.75 3.52 -6.83
N VAL A 135 -13.43 3.93 -5.59
CA VAL A 135 -12.55 3.24 -4.65
C VAL A 135 -13.17 3.32 -3.25
N GLY A 136 -13.11 2.21 -2.52
CA GLY A 136 -13.47 2.13 -1.10
C GLY A 136 -12.21 2.12 -0.23
N TYR A 137 -12.38 2.39 1.05
CA TYR A 137 -11.29 2.46 2.01
C TYR A 137 -11.64 1.74 3.30
N GLU A 138 -10.60 1.22 3.96
CA GLU A 138 -10.67 0.62 5.28
C GLU A 138 -10.14 1.61 6.31
N LEU A 139 -10.87 1.74 7.42
CA LEU A 139 -10.49 2.62 8.53
C LEU A 139 -9.97 1.80 9.70
N SER A 140 -8.86 2.25 10.28
CA SER A 140 -8.55 2.00 11.67
C SER A 140 -9.18 3.12 12.50
N LEU A 141 -10.07 2.74 13.41
CA LEU A 141 -10.66 3.65 14.39
C LEU A 141 -9.78 3.65 15.64
N ASP A 142 -8.63 4.32 15.54
CA ASP A 142 -7.88 4.73 16.72
C ASP A 142 -8.78 5.70 17.54
N PRO A 143 -8.69 5.77 18.89
CA PRO A 143 -9.69 6.44 19.73
C PRO A 143 -9.94 7.92 19.39
N ILE A 144 -9.10 8.53 18.57
CA ILE A 144 -9.03 9.97 18.35
C ILE A 144 -9.10 10.34 16.86
N SER A 145 -8.88 9.41 15.93
CA SER A 145 -8.82 9.75 14.50
C SER A 145 -9.10 8.55 13.57
N PRO A 146 -10.01 8.68 12.59
CA PRO A 146 -10.26 7.66 11.58
C PRO A 146 -9.15 7.67 10.52
N ILE A 147 -8.25 6.70 10.59
CA ILE A 147 -7.09 6.58 9.70
C ILE A 147 -7.36 5.56 8.60
N VAL A 148 -7.12 5.93 7.35
CA VAL A 148 -7.18 5.00 6.22
C VAL A 148 -5.97 4.07 6.27
N VAL A 149 -6.20 2.76 6.38
CA VAL A 149 -5.14 1.74 6.43
C VAL A 149 -4.97 0.99 5.11
N GLY A 150 -6.01 0.96 4.29
CA GLY A 150 -5.95 0.42 2.93
C GLY A 150 -7.16 0.78 2.09
N VAL A 151 -7.09 0.42 0.82
CA VAL A 151 -8.10 0.73 -0.19
C VAL A 151 -8.40 -0.48 -1.07
N PHE A 152 -9.60 -0.50 -1.63
CA PHE A 152 -10.09 -1.60 -2.46
C PHE A 152 -10.98 -1.08 -3.60
N PRO A 153 -11.09 -1.81 -4.72
CA PRO A 153 -11.93 -1.39 -5.82
C PRO A 153 -13.42 -1.42 -5.44
N MET A 154 -14.13 -0.34 -5.78
CA MET A 154 -15.58 -0.32 -5.70
C MET A 154 -16.17 -0.53 -7.09
N ARG A 155 -17.33 -1.20 -7.13
CA ARG A 155 -18.16 -1.23 -8.34
C ARG A 155 -18.90 0.11 -8.42
N PRO A 156 -18.89 0.80 -9.57
CA PRO A 156 -19.62 2.05 -9.70
C PRO A 156 -21.09 1.85 -9.31
N ILE A 157 -21.56 2.63 -8.35
CA ILE A 157 -22.98 2.69 -7.99
C ILE A 157 -23.58 3.80 -8.85
N ALA A 158 -24.49 3.45 -9.77
CA ALA A 158 -25.19 4.45 -10.57
C ALA A 158 -25.97 5.39 -9.63
N ARG A 159 -25.59 6.67 -9.60
CA ARG A 159 -26.33 7.71 -8.88
C ARG A 159 -27.23 8.40 -9.90
N GLY A 160 -28.46 7.87 -10.04
CA GLY A 160 -29.52 8.47 -10.86
C GLY A 160 -30.25 9.58 -10.12
#